data_AF-A0A504YSJ0-F1
#
_entry.id   AF-A0A504YSJ0-F1
#
_cell.length_a   1.000
_cell.length_b   1.000
_cell.length_c   1.000
_cell.angle_alpha   90.00
_cell.angle_beta   90.00
_cell.angle_gamma   90.00
#
_symmetry.space_group_name_H-M   'P 1'
#
loop_
_entity.id
_entity.type
_entity.pdbx_description
1 polymer ?
#
loop_
_entity_poly.entity_id
_entity_poly.type
_entity_poly.pdbx_seq_one_letter_code
_entity_poly.pdbx_strand_id
1 'polypeptide(L)'
;MLDDIEDGASDELPRVEDSATFGFEVYVLRQIANPFRLSWVLIRLGHEPFVPVKFYSPLALLGWHTPILVYPNVFQYVYYTIRELGLWRVISTGVFASACMDFISQIFHRVSRYRSIVWDQWLKDPQGMKAAYTDLAIDTRTHKRIEPFQVETQMGDAQPVLFLTMLFEATSIRAWEVLITHPFYVVMVRQVAALIGGEQQYNWFPVAVRSVYRETGLLGFFQGLVPRLASEVITTVVYYSICRILRRWIFGRNRRRAGAVNIIQVLTFFALRNYVYSLELAGCIMTVRGSKLAGAAEANSFSGWRECERFLVRSGQSNRGWFPFLRSHIQAKDLPD
;
A
#
# COMPACT_ATOMS: atom_id res chain seq x y z
N MET A 1 -55.40 -35.05 23.50
CA MET A 1 -56.30 -34.83 22.34
C MET A 1 -56.78 -33.41 22.49
N LEU A 2 -56.53 -32.58 21.47
CA LEU A 2 -55.72 -31.36 21.65
C LEU A 2 -54.27 -31.72 22.04
N ASP A 3 -53.19 -31.15 21.52
CA ASP A 3 -52.87 -30.51 20.22
C ASP A 3 -51.33 -30.77 20.01
N ASP A 4 -50.62 -30.41 18.94
CA ASP A 4 -50.93 -29.59 17.76
C ASP A 4 -50.15 -30.09 16.51
N ILE A 5 -50.18 -29.34 15.40
CA ILE A 5 -49.33 -29.48 14.21
C ILE A 5 -48.18 -28.45 14.31
N GLU A 6 -46.92 -28.88 14.20
CA GLU A 6 -45.83 -27.97 13.81
C GLU A 6 -45.18 -28.46 12.50
N ASP A 7 -45.31 -27.61 11.47
CA ASP A 7 -44.74 -27.81 10.16
C ASP A 7 -43.21 -27.88 10.20
N GLY A 8 -42.65 -28.70 9.31
CA GLY A 8 -41.21 -28.76 9.07
C GLY A 8 -40.70 -27.50 8.38
N ALA A 9 -40.51 -26.43 9.14
CA ALA A 9 -39.75 -25.26 8.71
C ALA A 9 -38.28 -25.66 8.57
N SER A 10 -37.84 -25.86 7.33
CA SER A 10 -36.43 -26.01 6.99
C SER A 10 -35.68 -24.74 7.38
N ASP A 11 -34.86 -24.84 8.42
CA ASP A 11 -34.03 -23.75 8.94
C ASP A 11 -32.86 -23.49 7.96
N GLU A 12 -33.17 -22.91 6.80
CA GLU A 12 -32.19 -22.37 5.86
C GLU A 12 -31.51 -21.16 6.50
N LEU A 13 -30.49 -21.46 7.30
CA LEU A 13 -29.49 -20.50 7.77
C LEU A 13 -29.14 -19.53 6.64
N PRO A 14 -29.31 -18.20 6.84
CA PRO A 14 -29.05 -17.24 5.79
C PRO A 14 -27.59 -17.36 5.36
N ARG A 15 -27.37 -17.81 4.11
CA ARG A 15 -26.06 -17.88 3.47
C ARG A 15 -25.56 -16.45 3.21
N VAL A 16 -25.07 -15.80 4.26
CA VAL A 16 -24.45 -14.48 4.18
C VAL A 16 -23.26 -14.57 3.22
N GLU A 17 -23.31 -13.77 2.16
CA GLU A 17 -22.35 -13.84 1.07
C GLU A 17 -20.96 -13.33 1.48
N ASP A 18 -20.07 -14.24 1.84
CA ASP A 18 -18.61 -14.00 1.91
C ASP A 18 -17.98 -13.72 0.51
N SER A 19 -18.80 -13.53 -0.53
CA SER A 19 -18.41 -13.25 -1.93
C SER A 19 -17.68 -11.91 -2.09
N ALA A 20 -17.84 -10.98 -1.14
CA ALA A 20 -17.29 -9.61 -1.18
C ALA A 20 -15.75 -9.53 -1.30
N THR A 21 -15.00 -10.63 -1.07
CA THR A 21 -13.54 -10.66 -1.28
C THR A 21 -13.09 -11.25 -2.63
N PHE A 22 -14.02 -11.66 -3.49
CA PHE A 22 -13.74 -12.09 -4.87
C PHE A 22 -14.78 -11.56 -5.88
N GLY A 23 -15.57 -10.56 -5.49
CA GLY A 23 -16.54 -9.92 -6.37
C GLY A 23 -15.86 -9.29 -7.59
N PHE A 24 -16.38 -9.60 -8.78
CA PHE A 24 -16.04 -8.93 -10.04
C PHE A 24 -16.12 -7.40 -9.89
N GLU A 25 -17.06 -6.90 -9.09
CA GLU A 25 -17.20 -5.50 -8.71
C GLU A 25 -15.94 -4.89 -8.09
N VAL A 26 -15.29 -5.55 -7.14
CA VAL A 26 -14.05 -5.05 -6.49
C VAL A 26 -12.92 -4.97 -7.50
N TYR A 27 -12.88 -5.89 -8.47
CA TYR A 27 -11.94 -5.83 -9.58
C TYR A 27 -12.26 -4.65 -10.51
N VAL A 28 -13.52 -4.50 -10.96
CA VAL A 28 -13.97 -3.39 -11.81
C VAL A 28 -13.68 -2.03 -11.16
N LEU A 29 -13.95 -1.86 -9.87
CA LEU A 29 -13.64 -0.64 -9.12
C LEU A 29 -12.14 -0.32 -9.12
N ARG A 30 -11.26 -1.32 -9.00
CA ARG A 30 -9.79 -1.13 -9.11
C ARG A 30 -9.36 -0.69 -10.51
N GLN A 31 -10.03 -1.18 -11.56
CA GLN A 31 -9.75 -0.75 -12.94
C GLN A 31 -10.24 0.68 -13.21
N ILE A 32 -11.42 1.06 -12.69
CA ILE A 32 -11.92 2.44 -12.74
C ILE A 32 -10.97 3.40 -12.00
N ALA A 33 -10.28 2.92 -10.95
CA ALA A 33 -9.25 3.67 -10.24
C ALA A 33 -7.88 3.73 -10.96
N ASN A 34 -7.67 3.06 -12.10
CA ASN A 34 -6.35 3.04 -12.77
C ASN A 34 -5.83 4.43 -13.19
N PRO A 35 -6.65 5.37 -13.73
CA PRO A 35 -6.19 6.73 -14.03
C PRO A 35 -5.66 7.49 -12.81
N PHE A 36 -6.20 7.24 -11.62
CA PHE A 36 -5.69 7.79 -10.36
C PHE A 36 -4.36 7.15 -9.96
N ARG A 37 -4.24 5.81 -10.05
CA ARG A 37 -2.99 5.08 -9.80
C ARG A 37 -1.87 5.56 -10.72
N LEU A 38 -2.16 5.71 -12.01
CA LEU A 38 -1.26 6.23 -13.04
C LEU A 38 -0.81 7.67 -12.74
N SER A 39 -1.76 8.56 -12.46
CA SER A 39 -1.46 9.95 -12.11
C SER A 39 -0.59 10.04 -10.85
N TRP A 40 -0.87 9.21 -9.84
CA TRP A 40 -0.09 9.16 -8.61
C TRP A 40 1.35 8.68 -8.85
N VAL A 41 1.55 7.71 -9.75
CA VAL A 41 2.89 7.26 -10.15
C VAL A 41 3.64 8.36 -10.94
N LEU A 42 2.99 9.07 -11.87
CA LEU A 42 3.60 10.21 -12.56
C LEU A 42 4.05 11.32 -11.59
N ILE A 43 3.20 11.64 -10.60
CA ILE A 43 3.51 12.60 -9.54
C ILE A 43 4.73 12.16 -8.74
N ARG A 44 4.83 10.88 -8.35
CA ARG A 44 6.02 10.33 -7.66
C ARG A 44 7.28 10.41 -8.52
N LEU A 45 7.18 10.15 -9.81
CA LEU A 45 8.26 10.29 -10.79
C LEU A 45 8.64 11.76 -11.09
N GLY A 46 7.95 12.75 -10.51
CA GLY A 46 8.28 14.17 -10.68
C GLY A 46 7.76 14.81 -11.96
N HIS A 47 6.87 14.14 -12.69
CA HIS A 47 6.18 14.76 -13.81
C HIS A 47 5.06 15.65 -13.27
N GLU A 48 5.29 16.96 -13.29
CA GLU A 48 4.32 18.00 -12.90
C GLU A 48 4.16 18.98 -14.07
N PRO A 49 3.02 18.95 -14.78
CA PRO A 49 2.77 19.81 -15.95
C PRO A 49 2.14 21.16 -15.59
N PHE A 50 1.85 21.41 -14.30
CA PHE A 50 1.21 22.63 -13.83
C PHE A 50 2.18 23.48 -13.01
N VAL A 51 2.12 24.80 -13.21
CA VAL A 51 2.70 25.76 -12.28
C VAL A 51 1.99 25.69 -10.91
N PRO A 52 2.71 25.88 -9.79
CA PRO A 52 2.11 25.89 -8.46
C PRO A 52 1.22 27.11 -8.25
N VAL A 53 0.11 26.92 -7.54
CA VAL A 53 -0.89 27.95 -7.26
C VAL A 53 -0.79 28.38 -5.80
N LYS A 54 -0.96 29.68 -5.51
CA LYS A 54 -1.04 30.19 -4.13
C LYS A 54 -2.34 29.75 -3.48
N PHE A 55 -2.26 28.82 -2.54
CA PHE A 55 -3.37 28.37 -1.71
C PHE A 55 -3.48 29.24 -0.45
N TYR A 56 -4.63 29.88 -0.29
CA TYR A 56 -4.99 30.61 0.92
C TYR A 56 -5.82 29.67 1.81
N SER A 57 -5.24 29.27 2.95
CA SER A 57 -5.99 28.52 3.96
C SER A 57 -7.20 29.33 4.44
N PRO A 58 -8.35 28.72 4.79
CA PRO A 58 -9.44 29.45 5.47
C PRO A 58 -8.97 30.12 6.78
N LEU A 59 -7.89 29.63 7.40
CA LEU A 59 -7.25 30.28 8.56
C LEU A 59 -6.39 31.51 8.18
N ALA A 60 -5.99 31.66 6.92
CA ALA A 60 -5.31 32.87 6.42
C ALA A 60 -6.27 34.07 6.33
N LEU A 61 -7.60 33.83 6.36
CA LEU A 61 -8.63 34.87 6.48
C LEU A 61 -8.56 35.58 7.85
N LEU A 62 -7.94 34.97 8.87
CA LEU A 62 -7.60 35.58 10.16
C LEU A 62 -6.18 36.23 10.17
N GLY A 63 -5.51 36.31 9.02
CA GLY A 63 -4.22 37.00 8.88
C GLY A 63 -2.99 36.30 9.47
N TRP A 64 -3.12 35.06 9.97
CA TRP A 64 -2.05 34.40 10.73
C TRP A 64 -0.99 33.67 9.89
N HIS A 65 -1.21 33.43 8.59
CA HIS A 65 -0.30 32.62 7.76
C HIS A 65 -0.08 33.20 6.36
N THR A 66 1.15 33.09 5.87
CA THR A 66 1.54 33.37 4.48
C THR A 66 0.88 32.37 3.51
N PRO A 67 0.62 32.76 2.25
CA PRO A 67 0.06 31.85 1.25
C PRO A 67 1.03 30.70 0.98
N ILE A 68 0.53 29.47 1.05
CA ILE A 68 1.30 28.27 0.75
C ILE A 68 1.19 28.02 -0.74
N LEU A 69 2.30 27.88 -1.45
CA LEU A 69 2.28 27.42 -2.84
C LEU A 69 1.96 25.91 -2.85
N VAL A 70 1.03 25.48 -3.71
CA VAL A 70 0.50 24.12 -3.78
C VAL A 70 0.24 23.76 -5.24
N TYR A 71 0.64 22.57 -5.72
CA TYR A 71 0.22 22.10 -7.05
C TYR A 71 -1.30 21.81 -7.07
N PRO A 72 -1.98 21.87 -8.22
CA PRO A 72 -3.41 21.56 -8.33
C PRO A 72 -3.79 20.17 -7.77
N ASN A 73 -5.06 19.92 -7.52
CA ASN A 73 -5.50 18.62 -6.99
C ASN A 73 -5.23 17.44 -7.99
N VAL A 74 -5.22 16.20 -7.48
CA VAL A 74 -5.06 15.01 -8.34
C VAL A 74 -6.14 14.88 -9.42
N PHE A 75 -7.36 15.38 -9.21
CA PHE A 75 -8.43 15.29 -10.20
C PHE A 75 -8.13 16.11 -11.45
N GLN A 76 -7.59 17.31 -11.29
CA GLN A 76 -7.14 18.18 -12.39
C GLN A 76 -5.95 17.55 -13.12
N TYR A 77 -5.07 16.85 -12.39
CA TYR A 77 -4.00 16.05 -12.99
C TYR A 77 -4.53 14.86 -13.82
N VAL A 78 -5.47 14.10 -13.28
CA VAL A 78 -6.14 12.98 -13.99
C VAL A 78 -6.85 13.51 -15.24
N TYR A 79 -7.58 14.62 -15.12
CA TYR A 79 -8.29 15.27 -16.23
C TYR A 79 -7.35 15.69 -17.36
N TYR A 80 -6.24 16.38 -17.03
CA TYR A 80 -5.20 16.75 -17.98
C TYR A 80 -4.60 15.51 -18.67
N THR A 81 -4.22 14.50 -17.89
CA THR A 81 -3.62 13.26 -18.40
C THR A 81 -4.57 12.54 -19.37
N ILE A 82 -5.88 12.53 -19.08
CA ILE A 82 -6.93 11.97 -19.96
C ILE A 82 -7.10 12.80 -21.24
N ARG A 83 -7.01 14.14 -21.17
CA ARG A 83 -7.11 15.02 -22.33
C ARG A 83 -5.90 14.88 -23.27
N GLU A 84 -4.69 14.93 -22.74
CA GLU A 84 -3.46 14.90 -23.54
C GLU A 84 -3.15 13.52 -24.14
N LEU A 85 -3.30 12.45 -23.35
CA LEU A 85 -2.91 11.10 -23.77
C LEU A 85 -4.07 10.25 -24.31
N GLY A 86 -5.30 10.72 -24.15
CA GLY A 86 -6.53 10.01 -24.51
C GLY A 86 -6.98 8.98 -23.46
N LEU A 87 -8.28 8.95 -23.19
CA LEU A 87 -8.91 8.11 -22.17
C LEU A 87 -8.49 6.63 -22.25
N TRP A 88 -8.51 6.04 -23.44
CA TRP A 88 -8.19 4.62 -23.64
C TRP A 88 -6.74 4.28 -23.30
N ARG A 89 -5.78 5.16 -23.62
CA ARG A 89 -4.36 4.95 -23.31
C ARG A 89 -4.12 5.04 -21.81
N VAL A 90 -4.71 6.04 -21.15
CA VAL A 90 -4.63 6.22 -19.68
C VAL A 90 -5.29 5.05 -18.95
N ILE A 91 -6.49 4.63 -19.36
CA ILE A 91 -7.17 3.51 -18.71
C ILE A 91 -6.39 2.21 -18.89
N SER A 92 -5.84 1.91 -20.07
CA SER A 92 -5.17 0.62 -20.37
C SER A 92 -3.72 0.50 -19.88
N THR A 93 -3.00 1.61 -19.71
CA THR A 93 -1.58 1.59 -19.31
C THR A 93 -1.41 0.99 -17.91
N GLY A 94 -0.51 0.01 -17.76
CA GLY A 94 -0.18 -0.61 -16.48
C GLY A 94 -1.26 -1.52 -15.87
N VAL A 95 -2.41 -1.71 -16.54
CA VAL A 95 -3.57 -2.46 -16.01
C VAL A 95 -3.24 -3.92 -15.74
N PHE A 96 -2.66 -4.63 -16.70
CA PHE A 96 -2.39 -6.06 -16.54
C PHE A 96 -1.40 -6.32 -15.40
N ALA A 97 -0.32 -5.54 -15.33
CA ALA A 97 0.64 -5.61 -14.24
C ALA A 97 0.00 -5.27 -12.88
N SER A 98 -0.88 -4.26 -12.84
CA SER A 98 -1.68 -3.93 -11.65
C SER A 98 -2.61 -5.07 -11.24
N ALA A 99 -3.34 -5.69 -12.17
CA ALA A 99 -4.21 -6.83 -11.92
C ALA A 99 -3.43 -8.03 -11.32
N CYS A 100 -2.24 -8.33 -11.86
CA CYS A 100 -1.37 -9.37 -11.31
C CYS A 100 -0.91 -9.05 -9.87
N MET A 101 -0.43 -7.83 -9.61
CA MET A 101 -0.07 -7.40 -8.24
C MET A 101 -1.25 -7.51 -7.29
N ASP A 102 -2.40 -6.97 -7.68
CA ASP A 102 -3.61 -6.92 -6.89
C ASP A 102 -4.17 -8.32 -6.59
N PHE A 103 -4.03 -9.28 -7.51
CA PHE A 103 -4.37 -10.70 -7.32
C PHE A 103 -3.40 -11.40 -6.35
N ILE A 104 -2.09 -11.21 -6.51
CA ILE A 104 -1.07 -11.77 -5.62
C ILE A 104 -1.26 -11.23 -4.19
N SER A 105 -1.43 -9.91 -4.02
CA SER A 105 -1.72 -9.31 -2.72
C SER A 105 -2.99 -9.88 -2.08
N GLN A 106 -4.06 -10.16 -2.84
CA GLN A 106 -5.26 -10.81 -2.30
C GLN A 106 -4.97 -12.23 -1.75
N ILE A 107 -4.10 -13.00 -2.40
CA ILE A 107 -3.65 -14.31 -1.89
C ILE A 107 -2.89 -14.12 -0.57
N PHE A 108 -1.93 -13.19 -0.52
CA PHE A 108 -1.18 -12.89 0.72
C PHE A 108 -2.07 -12.36 1.86
N HIS A 109 -3.08 -11.54 1.55
CA HIS A 109 -4.10 -11.14 2.50
C HIS A 109 -4.98 -12.31 2.98
N ARG A 110 -5.25 -13.32 2.16
CA ARG A 110 -5.93 -14.55 2.59
C ARG A 110 -5.04 -15.40 3.50
N VAL A 111 -3.76 -15.56 3.17
CA VAL A 111 -2.76 -16.24 4.02
C VAL A 111 -2.61 -15.53 5.37
N SER A 112 -2.50 -14.20 5.38
CA SER A 112 -2.43 -13.42 6.61
C SER A 112 -3.69 -13.53 7.47
N ARG A 113 -4.89 -13.55 6.86
CA ARG A 113 -6.15 -13.82 7.57
C ARG A 113 -6.21 -15.23 8.15
N TYR A 114 -5.74 -16.24 7.42
CA TYR A 114 -5.66 -17.60 7.94
C TYR A 114 -4.73 -17.68 9.16
N ARG A 115 -3.53 -17.07 9.09
CA ARG A 115 -2.60 -17.04 10.23
C ARG A 115 -3.17 -16.30 11.45
N SER A 116 -3.98 -15.25 11.29
CA SER A 116 -4.59 -14.57 12.44
C SER A 116 -5.63 -15.43 13.19
N ILE A 117 -6.22 -16.44 12.55
CA ILE A 117 -7.06 -17.45 13.21
C ILE A 117 -6.19 -18.39 14.06
N VAL A 118 -5.06 -18.84 13.53
CA VAL A 118 -4.08 -19.66 14.28
C VAL A 118 -3.52 -18.89 15.48
N TRP A 119 -3.23 -17.60 15.32
CA TRP A 119 -2.80 -16.74 16.43
C TRP A 119 -3.88 -16.57 17.53
N ASP A 120 -5.17 -16.59 17.19
CA ASP A 120 -6.28 -16.60 18.18
C ASP A 120 -6.26 -17.85 19.06
N GLN A 121 -5.83 -19.00 18.50
CA GLN A 121 -5.69 -20.26 19.23
C GLN A 121 -4.45 -20.23 20.14
N TRP A 122 -3.29 -19.80 19.62
CA TRP A 122 -2.05 -19.66 20.39
C TRP A 122 -2.15 -18.67 21.56
N LEU A 123 -3.00 -17.64 21.44
CA LEU A 123 -3.30 -16.70 22.53
C LEU A 123 -4.12 -17.32 23.67
N LYS A 124 -4.91 -18.35 23.38
CA LYS A 124 -5.74 -19.07 24.36
C LYS A 124 -4.96 -20.18 25.05
N ASP A 125 -4.16 -20.93 24.29
CA ASP A 125 -3.24 -21.95 24.81
C ASP A 125 -1.81 -21.73 24.29
N PRO A 126 -0.94 -21.07 25.08
CA PRO A 126 0.47 -20.92 24.75
C PRO A 126 1.29 -22.22 24.80
N GLN A 127 0.81 -23.27 25.49
CA GLN A 127 1.53 -24.56 25.59
C GLN A 127 1.30 -25.43 24.35
N GLY A 128 0.10 -25.38 23.77
CA GLY A 128 -0.27 -26.00 22.48
C GLY A 128 0.52 -25.51 21.26
N MET A 129 1.31 -24.42 21.38
CA MET A 129 2.12 -23.87 20.26
C MET A 129 3.04 -24.93 19.61
N LYS A 130 3.56 -25.89 20.39
CA LYS A 130 4.39 -26.99 19.84
C LYS A 130 3.58 -28.04 19.08
N ALA A 131 2.36 -28.35 19.53
CA ALA A 131 1.48 -29.32 18.86
C ALA A 131 0.90 -28.77 17.54
N ALA A 132 0.63 -27.46 17.49
CA ALA A 132 0.04 -26.80 16.33
C ALA A 132 0.97 -26.68 15.09
N TYR A 133 2.29 -26.92 15.23
CA TYR A 133 3.18 -27.06 14.06
C TYR A 133 3.15 -28.47 13.45
N THR A 134 2.72 -29.47 14.21
CA THR A 134 2.53 -30.86 13.75
C THR A 134 1.14 -31.12 13.19
N ASP A 135 0.09 -30.51 13.77
CA ASP A 135 -1.28 -30.65 13.25
C ASP A 135 -1.60 -29.62 12.15
N LEU A 136 -1.48 -30.06 10.90
CA LEU A 136 -1.98 -29.32 9.72
C LEU A 136 -3.52 -29.39 9.57
N ALA A 137 -4.22 -29.96 10.56
CA ALA A 137 -5.64 -30.27 10.56
C ALA A 137 -6.48 -29.26 11.35
N ILE A 138 -6.39 -27.98 10.98
CA ILE A 138 -7.24 -26.93 11.57
C ILE A 138 -8.60 -26.91 10.86
N ASP A 139 -9.68 -27.14 11.61
CA ASP A 139 -11.06 -27.18 11.09
C ASP A 139 -11.41 -25.90 10.31
N THR A 140 -11.68 -26.09 9.02
CA THR A 140 -11.90 -25.02 8.04
C THR A 140 -13.30 -24.42 8.10
N ARG A 141 -14.20 -24.92 8.96
CA ARG A 141 -15.64 -24.61 8.95
C ARG A 141 -16.10 -23.48 9.86
N THR A 142 -15.28 -22.99 10.79
CA THR A 142 -15.70 -21.87 11.64
C THR A 142 -15.64 -20.55 10.86
N HIS A 143 -16.76 -20.12 10.27
CA HIS A 143 -17.00 -18.76 9.77
C HIS A 143 -17.05 -17.74 10.93
N LYS A 144 -15.93 -17.61 11.66
CA LYS A 144 -15.79 -16.62 12.72
C LYS A 144 -15.55 -15.26 12.06
N ARG A 145 -16.55 -14.39 12.15
CA ARG A 145 -16.48 -13.00 11.68
C ARG A 145 -15.22 -12.33 12.25
N ILE A 146 -14.34 -11.85 11.37
CA ILE A 146 -13.10 -11.18 11.77
C ILE A 146 -13.43 -9.73 12.11
N GLU A 147 -13.19 -9.34 13.35
CA GLU A 147 -13.44 -7.97 13.81
C GLU A 147 -12.33 -7.02 13.32
N PRO A 148 -12.64 -5.74 13.02
CA PRO A 148 -11.61 -4.75 12.67
C PRO A 148 -10.62 -4.56 13.83
N PHE A 149 -9.35 -4.36 13.49
CA PHE A 149 -8.22 -4.28 14.45
C PHE A 149 -7.97 -5.58 15.27
N GLN A 150 -8.50 -6.73 14.85
CA GLN A 150 -8.26 -8.01 15.54
C GLN A 150 -6.77 -8.36 15.60
N VAL A 151 -5.99 -8.16 14.53
CA VAL A 151 -4.55 -8.51 14.51
C VAL A 151 -3.74 -7.63 15.46
N GLU A 152 -4.00 -6.33 15.46
CA GLU A 152 -3.41 -5.35 16.38
C GLU A 152 -3.73 -5.67 17.84
N THR A 153 -4.97 -6.10 18.09
CA THR A 153 -5.43 -6.57 19.40
C THR A 153 -4.64 -7.82 19.81
N GLN A 154 -4.60 -8.85 18.97
CA GLN A 154 -3.85 -10.09 19.18
C GLN A 154 -2.35 -9.84 19.48
N MET A 155 -1.67 -9.03 18.66
CA MET A 155 -0.28 -8.61 18.85
C MET A 155 -0.07 -7.86 20.18
N GLY A 156 -1.08 -7.11 20.61
CA GLY A 156 -1.08 -6.40 21.88
C GLY A 156 -1.17 -7.29 23.12
N ASP A 157 -1.98 -8.36 23.08
CA ASP A 157 -2.18 -9.29 24.21
C ASP A 157 -1.06 -10.32 24.36
N ALA A 158 -0.39 -10.70 23.27
CA ALA A 158 0.55 -11.82 23.25
C ALA A 158 1.64 -11.76 24.35
N GLN A 159 2.10 -12.89 24.85
CA GLN A 159 3.31 -12.95 25.69
C GLN A 159 4.56 -12.56 24.87
N PRO A 160 5.68 -12.11 25.48
CA PRO A 160 6.84 -11.61 24.72
C PRO A 160 7.41 -12.59 23.69
N VAL A 161 7.52 -13.88 24.03
CA VAL A 161 8.02 -14.92 23.12
C VAL A 161 7.04 -15.15 21.96
N LEU A 162 5.74 -15.35 22.29
CA LEU A 162 4.68 -15.52 21.30
C LEU A 162 4.57 -14.31 20.35
N PHE A 163 4.70 -13.09 20.88
CA PHE A 163 4.72 -11.86 20.10
C PHE A 163 5.86 -11.85 19.07
N LEU A 164 7.07 -12.27 19.46
CA LEU A 164 8.20 -12.33 18.51
C LEU A 164 7.96 -13.36 17.40
N THR A 165 7.39 -14.53 17.73
CA THR A 165 7.00 -15.53 16.72
C THR A 165 5.94 -14.99 15.76
N MET A 166 4.86 -14.40 16.29
CA MET A 166 3.79 -13.79 15.47
C MET A 166 4.32 -12.63 14.61
N LEU A 167 5.22 -11.80 15.15
CA LEU A 167 5.84 -10.68 14.44
C LEU A 167 6.73 -11.17 13.30
N PHE A 168 7.49 -12.24 13.51
CA PHE A 168 8.32 -12.86 12.47
C PHE A 168 7.46 -13.47 11.35
N GLU A 169 6.35 -14.15 11.69
CA GLU A 169 5.39 -14.64 10.70
C GLU A 169 4.73 -13.48 9.92
N ALA A 170 4.25 -12.44 10.60
CA ALA A 170 3.66 -11.28 9.94
C ALA A 170 4.64 -10.58 9.00
N THR A 171 5.89 -10.40 9.44
CA THR A 171 6.95 -9.74 8.67
C THR A 171 7.39 -10.58 7.48
N SER A 172 7.52 -11.90 7.63
CA SER A 172 7.90 -12.79 6.53
C SER A 172 6.80 -12.86 5.46
N ILE A 173 5.52 -12.91 5.84
CA ILE A 173 4.39 -12.84 4.90
C ILE A 173 4.43 -11.55 4.07
N ARG A 174 4.66 -10.39 4.70
CA ARG A 174 4.79 -9.10 4.00
C ARG A 174 6.03 -9.01 3.13
N ALA A 175 7.17 -9.57 3.57
CA ALA A 175 8.38 -9.62 2.77
C ALA A 175 8.17 -10.44 1.49
N TRP A 176 7.55 -11.62 1.59
CA TRP A 176 7.22 -12.46 0.44
C TRP A 176 6.20 -11.79 -0.51
N GLU A 177 5.18 -11.12 0.03
CA GLU A 177 4.22 -10.34 -0.77
C GLU A 177 4.92 -9.26 -1.61
N VAL A 178 5.84 -8.49 -1.00
CA VAL A 178 6.61 -7.48 -1.73
C VAL A 178 7.51 -8.14 -2.78
N LEU A 179 8.26 -9.20 -2.42
CA LEU A 179 9.17 -9.88 -3.34
C LEU A 179 8.48 -10.41 -4.60
N ILE A 180 7.30 -11.03 -4.46
CA ILE A 180 6.56 -11.63 -5.58
C ILE A 180 5.80 -10.55 -6.39
N THR A 181 5.29 -9.49 -5.77
CA THR A 181 4.62 -8.39 -6.50
C THR A 181 5.60 -7.42 -7.18
N HIS A 182 6.87 -7.38 -6.77
CA HIS A 182 7.80 -6.35 -7.23
C HIS A 182 8.13 -6.37 -8.74
N PRO A 183 8.35 -7.52 -9.41
CA PRO A 183 8.56 -7.54 -10.87
C PRO A 183 7.40 -6.91 -11.65
N PHE A 184 6.15 -7.16 -11.25
CA PHE A 184 4.97 -6.55 -11.84
C PHE A 184 4.89 -5.04 -11.54
N TYR A 185 5.30 -4.62 -10.34
CA TYR A 185 5.39 -3.20 -9.98
C TYR A 185 6.38 -2.45 -10.86
N VAL A 186 7.58 -2.99 -11.09
CA VAL A 186 8.57 -2.37 -11.99
C VAL A 186 8.03 -2.23 -13.41
N VAL A 187 7.37 -3.27 -13.95
CA VAL A 187 6.74 -3.19 -15.26
C VAL A 187 5.66 -2.10 -15.27
N MET A 188 4.75 -2.08 -14.30
CA MET A 188 3.69 -1.07 -14.19
C MET A 188 4.26 0.35 -14.15
N VAL A 189 5.26 0.63 -13.30
CA VAL A 189 5.85 1.97 -13.18
C VAL A 189 6.59 2.37 -14.46
N ARG A 190 7.30 1.46 -15.14
CA ARG A 190 7.94 1.76 -16.43
C ARG A 190 6.93 1.99 -17.56
N GLN A 191 5.80 1.27 -17.57
CA GLN A 191 4.70 1.54 -18.50
C GLN A 191 4.10 2.94 -18.28
N VAL A 192 3.94 3.38 -17.04
CA VAL A 192 3.48 4.75 -16.72
C VAL A 192 4.55 5.79 -17.07
N ALA A 193 5.82 5.52 -16.75
CA ALA A 193 6.93 6.44 -17.05
C ALA A 193 7.12 6.70 -18.55
N ALA A 194 6.81 5.72 -19.40
CA ALA A 194 6.82 5.84 -20.86
C ALA A 194 5.69 6.74 -21.44
N LEU A 195 4.80 7.26 -20.58
CA LEU A 195 3.86 8.30 -20.97
C LEU A 195 4.49 9.70 -20.92
N ILE A 196 5.61 9.87 -20.22
CA ILE A 196 6.29 11.17 -20.03
C ILE A 196 6.98 11.63 -21.32
N GLY A 197 7.72 10.74 -22.00
CA GLY A 197 8.34 11.02 -23.30
C GLY A 197 7.52 10.51 -24.49
N GLY A 198 6.31 10.00 -24.24
CA GLY A 198 5.45 9.40 -25.27
C GLY A 198 5.97 8.09 -25.86
N GLU A 199 6.94 7.43 -25.22
CA GLU A 199 7.67 6.29 -25.76
C GLU A 199 6.80 5.04 -25.96
N GLN A 200 6.84 4.47 -27.17
CA GLN A 200 5.97 3.34 -27.55
C GLN A 200 6.50 1.97 -27.04
N GLN A 201 7.75 1.92 -26.55
CA GLN A 201 8.48 0.70 -26.19
C GLN A 201 7.93 -0.05 -24.94
N TYR A 202 6.93 0.52 -24.27
CA TYR A 202 6.25 -0.05 -23.10
C TYR A 202 4.72 -0.17 -23.26
N ASN A 203 4.15 0.03 -24.46
CA ASN A 203 2.70 0.09 -24.69
C ASN A 203 1.91 -1.14 -24.16
N TRP A 204 2.45 -2.34 -24.31
CA TRP A 204 1.77 -3.61 -23.96
C TRP A 204 2.60 -4.41 -22.97
N PHE A 205 1.95 -5.14 -22.05
CA PHE A 205 2.65 -5.85 -20.98
C PHE A 205 3.76 -6.81 -21.47
N PRO A 206 3.56 -7.70 -22.46
CA PRO A 206 4.64 -8.57 -22.94
C PRO A 206 5.80 -7.81 -23.61
N VAL A 207 5.48 -6.69 -24.30
CA VAL A 207 6.48 -5.81 -24.91
C VAL A 207 7.28 -5.10 -23.82
N ALA A 208 6.60 -4.57 -22.80
CA ALA A 208 7.21 -3.95 -21.63
C ALA A 208 8.18 -4.92 -20.90
N VAL A 209 7.74 -6.15 -20.62
CA VAL A 209 8.59 -7.21 -20.03
C VAL A 209 9.83 -7.48 -20.90
N ARG A 210 9.65 -7.59 -22.22
CA ARG A 210 10.77 -7.78 -23.16
C ARG A 210 11.73 -6.58 -23.18
N SER A 211 11.21 -5.35 -23.07
CA SER A 211 12.00 -4.12 -23.00
C SER A 211 12.82 -4.06 -21.70
N VAL A 212 12.23 -4.31 -20.52
CA VAL A 212 12.96 -4.38 -19.24
C VAL A 212 14.11 -5.38 -19.31
N TYR A 213 13.84 -6.58 -19.85
CA TYR A 213 14.85 -7.63 -19.99
C TYR A 213 15.97 -7.23 -20.96
N ARG A 214 15.65 -6.55 -22.08
CA ARG A 214 16.64 -6.08 -23.05
C ARG A 214 17.49 -4.90 -22.57
N GLU A 215 16.92 -3.99 -21.80
CA GLU A 215 17.63 -2.80 -21.28
C GLU A 215 18.50 -3.14 -20.06
N THR A 216 17.97 -3.96 -19.15
CA THR A 216 18.52 -4.11 -17.78
C THR A 216 18.64 -5.56 -17.29
N GLY A 217 18.33 -6.55 -18.14
CA GLY A 217 18.36 -7.97 -17.77
C GLY A 217 17.38 -8.33 -16.64
N LEU A 218 17.63 -9.46 -15.97
CA LEU A 218 16.81 -9.93 -14.85
C LEU A 218 16.85 -8.96 -13.65
N LEU A 219 17.98 -8.31 -13.40
CA LEU A 219 18.12 -7.31 -12.33
C LEU A 219 17.27 -6.05 -12.55
N GLY A 220 16.81 -5.81 -13.79
CA GLY A 220 15.85 -4.76 -14.12
C GLY A 220 14.57 -4.86 -13.32
N PHE A 221 14.01 -6.08 -13.20
CA PHE A 221 12.75 -6.36 -12.49
C PHE A 221 12.85 -6.19 -10.96
N PHE A 222 14.04 -5.98 -10.41
CA PHE A 222 14.30 -5.81 -8.98
C PHE A 222 14.90 -4.43 -8.64
N GLN A 223 14.96 -3.50 -9.61
CA GLN A 223 15.35 -2.11 -9.35
C GLN A 223 14.33 -1.45 -8.40
N GLY A 224 14.81 -0.79 -7.34
CA GLY A 224 13.95 -0.19 -6.31
C GLY A 224 13.39 -1.17 -5.27
N LEU A 225 13.70 -2.48 -5.34
CA LEU A 225 13.21 -3.48 -4.37
C LEU A 225 13.64 -3.14 -2.93
N VAL A 226 14.93 -2.89 -2.71
CA VAL A 226 15.51 -2.73 -1.37
C VAL A 226 14.80 -1.67 -0.51
N PRO A 227 14.65 -0.41 -0.96
CA PRO A 227 13.96 0.61 -0.16
C PRO A 227 12.45 0.32 -0.01
N ARG A 228 11.79 -0.27 -1.02
CA ARG A 228 10.37 -0.68 -0.91
C ARG A 228 10.18 -1.80 0.13
N LEU A 229 11.03 -2.82 0.11
CA LEU A 229 11.02 -3.91 1.09
C LEU A 229 11.34 -3.38 2.50
N ALA A 230 12.34 -2.50 2.62
CA ALA A 230 12.65 -1.83 3.87
C ALA A 230 11.46 -1.03 4.40
N SER A 231 10.74 -0.28 3.56
CA SER A 231 9.57 0.48 3.99
C SER A 231 8.46 -0.41 4.58
N GLU A 232 8.12 -1.53 3.93
CA GLU A 232 7.05 -2.40 4.42
C GLU A 232 7.47 -3.21 5.67
N VAL A 233 8.73 -3.66 5.74
CA VAL A 233 9.27 -4.35 6.93
C VAL A 233 9.34 -3.40 8.13
N ILE A 234 9.89 -2.19 7.96
CA ILE A 234 9.96 -1.18 9.03
C ILE A 234 8.54 -0.81 9.50
N THR A 235 7.61 -0.57 8.57
CA THR A 235 6.21 -0.26 8.91
C THR A 235 5.60 -1.39 9.75
N THR A 236 5.74 -2.64 9.31
CA THR A 236 5.18 -3.82 9.99
C THR A 236 5.77 -4.00 11.39
N VAL A 237 7.10 -3.98 11.52
CA VAL A 237 7.81 -4.22 12.79
C VAL A 237 7.54 -3.13 13.81
N VAL A 238 7.64 -1.85 13.38
CA VAL A 238 7.44 -0.70 14.28
C VAL A 238 5.97 -0.56 14.68
N TYR A 239 5.03 -0.72 13.75
CA TYR A 239 3.59 -0.63 14.05
C TYR A 239 3.15 -1.63 15.11
N TYR A 240 3.43 -2.93 14.92
CA TYR A 240 3.00 -3.95 15.89
C TYR A 240 3.74 -3.82 17.24
N SER A 241 4.99 -3.35 17.24
CA SER A 241 5.73 -3.02 18.47
C SER A 241 5.07 -1.85 19.22
N ILE A 242 4.64 -0.79 18.53
CA ILE A 242 3.92 0.31 19.16
C ILE A 242 2.53 -0.13 19.64
N CYS A 243 1.77 -0.90 18.85
CA CYS A 243 0.48 -1.47 19.29
C CYS A 243 0.61 -2.26 20.60
N ARG A 244 1.67 -3.05 20.74
CA ARG A 244 2.02 -3.77 21.96
C ARG A 244 2.34 -2.85 23.14
N ILE A 245 3.14 -1.81 22.92
CA ILE A 245 3.48 -0.82 23.96
C ILE A 245 2.23 -0.06 24.40
N LEU A 246 1.50 0.55 23.47
CA LEU A 246 0.24 1.26 23.72
C LEU A 246 -0.73 0.41 24.52
N ARG A 247 -0.89 -0.87 24.16
CA ARG A 247 -1.81 -1.76 24.87
C ARG A 247 -1.39 -2.00 26.32
N ARG A 248 -0.12 -2.27 26.58
CA ARG A 248 0.42 -2.41 27.96
C ARG A 248 0.24 -1.14 28.79
N TRP A 249 0.48 0.03 28.20
CA TRP A 249 0.31 1.33 28.86
C TRP A 249 -1.15 1.66 29.19
N ILE A 250 -2.11 1.30 28.31
CA ILE A 250 -3.53 1.66 28.48
C ILE A 250 -4.29 0.63 29.34
N PHE A 251 -4.05 -0.67 29.17
CA PHE A 251 -4.78 -1.71 29.90
C PHE A 251 -4.37 -1.82 31.37
N GLY A 252 -3.24 -1.26 31.77
CA GLY A 252 -2.92 -1.03 33.19
C GLY A 252 -3.86 -0.05 33.91
N ARG A 253 -4.80 0.61 33.21
CA ARG A 253 -5.64 1.68 33.79
C ARG A 253 -7.16 1.56 33.63
N ASN A 254 -7.69 0.91 32.58
CA ASN A 254 -9.07 0.35 32.56
C ASN A 254 -9.47 -0.29 31.20
N ARG A 255 -10.31 -1.35 31.23
CA ARG A 255 -10.79 -2.09 30.03
C ARG A 255 -11.81 -1.33 29.17
N ARG A 256 -12.43 -0.25 29.68
CA ARG A 256 -13.49 0.55 28.98
C ARG A 256 -13.00 1.45 27.82
N ARG A 257 -11.69 1.52 27.52
CA ARG A 257 -11.13 2.50 26.55
C ARG A 257 -10.89 1.97 25.12
N ALA A 258 -11.47 0.83 24.73
CA ALA A 258 -11.19 0.18 23.45
C ALA A 258 -11.29 1.11 22.21
N GLY A 259 -12.34 1.92 22.09
CA GLY A 259 -12.49 2.85 20.95
C GLY A 259 -11.36 3.89 20.82
N ALA A 260 -10.82 4.37 21.95
CA ALA A 260 -9.70 5.31 21.94
C ALA A 260 -8.39 4.64 21.50
N VAL A 261 -8.21 3.34 21.79
CA VAL A 261 -7.04 2.57 21.34
C VAL A 261 -7.02 2.49 19.81
N ASN A 262 -8.15 2.19 19.18
CA ASN A 262 -8.24 2.08 17.71
C ASN A 262 -7.90 3.42 17.02
N ILE A 263 -8.37 4.55 17.57
CA ILE A 263 -8.03 5.89 17.04
C ILE A 263 -6.52 6.15 17.15
N ILE A 264 -5.90 5.84 18.29
CA ILE A 264 -4.45 6.01 18.49
C ILE A 264 -3.66 5.08 17.55
N GLN A 265 -4.13 3.86 17.30
CA GLN A 265 -3.52 2.93 16.34
C GLN A 265 -3.55 3.49 14.90
N VAL A 266 -4.69 4.03 14.45
CA VAL A 266 -4.81 4.68 13.13
C VAL A 266 -3.87 5.88 13.01
N LEU A 267 -3.82 6.75 14.02
CA LEU A 267 -2.89 7.89 14.04
C LEU A 267 -1.42 7.45 14.04
N THR A 268 -1.10 6.39 14.77
CA THR A 268 0.25 5.78 14.81
C THR A 268 0.64 5.23 13.43
N PHE A 269 -0.25 4.48 12.78
CA PHE A 269 -0.03 3.95 11.44
C PHE A 269 0.19 5.08 10.43
N PHE A 270 -0.62 6.13 10.49
CA PHE A 270 -0.51 7.29 9.61
C PHE A 270 0.82 8.03 9.78
N ALA A 271 1.22 8.32 11.02
CA ALA A 271 2.49 8.99 11.32
C ALA A 271 3.70 8.15 10.89
N LEU A 272 3.67 6.84 11.16
CA LEU A 272 4.70 5.91 10.73
C LEU A 272 4.81 5.83 9.21
N ARG A 273 3.67 5.76 8.49
CA ARG A 273 3.67 5.71 7.03
C ARG A 273 4.19 7.01 6.41
N ASN A 274 3.91 8.18 7.01
CA ASN A 274 4.52 9.45 6.58
C ASN A 274 6.05 9.45 6.76
N TYR A 275 6.56 9.02 7.92
CA TYR A 275 8.01 8.95 8.16
C TYR A 275 8.72 8.00 7.18
N VAL A 276 8.12 6.84 6.93
CA VAL A 276 8.68 5.80 6.06
C VAL A 276 8.50 6.12 4.56
N TYR A 277 7.63 7.07 4.19
CA TYR A 277 7.30 7.38 2.80
C TYR A 277 8.51 7.76 1.93
N SER A 278 9.54 8.40 2.52
CA SER A 278 10.78 8.75 1.82
C SER A 278 11.46 7.53 1.17
N LEU A 279 11.45 6.37 1.86
CA LEU A 279 11.96 5.11 1.32
C LEU A 279 11.06 4.56 0.22
N GLU A 280 9.73 4.63 0.38
CA GLU A 280 8.78 4.17 -0.64
C GLU A 280 8.93 4.98 -1.95
N LEU A 281 9.09 6.30 -1.83
CA LEU A 281 9.31 7.22 -2.94
C LEU A 281 10.66 6.96 -3.65
N ALA A 282 11.75 6.83 -2.88
CA ALA A 282 13.06 6.47 -3.42
C ALA A 282 13.02 5.10 -4.13
N GLY A 283 12.24 4.14 -3.61
CA GLY A 283 11.99 2.86 -4.27
C GLY A 283 11.23 3.01 -5.59
N CYS A 284 10.18 3.84 -5.61
CA CYS A 284 9.40 4.13 -6.81
C CYS A 284 10.27 4.75 -7.92
N ILE A 285 11.00 5.83 -7.62
CA ILE A 285 11.90 6.49 -8.57
C ILE A 285 12.99 5.52 -9.05
N MET A 286 13.56 4.70 -8.17
CA MET A 286 14.59 3.75 -8.59
C MET A 286 14.08 2.59 -9.46
N THR A 287 12.77 2.32 -9.58
CA THR A 287 12.28 1.28 -10.50
C THR A 287 12.53 1.57 -11.98
N VAL A 288 12.56 2.86 -12.37
CA VAL A 288 12.80 3.28 -13.77
C VAL A 288 14.28 3.38 -14.10
N ARG A 289 15.17 3.22 -13.11
CA ARG A 289 16.63 3.27 -13.29
C ARG A 289 17.12 2.21 -14.29
N GLY A 290 18.04 2.63 -15.15
CA GLY A 290 18.60 1.85 -16.24
C GLY A 290 17.71 1.77 -17.50
N SER A 291 16.51 2.35 -17.48
CA SER A 291 15.68 2.47 -18.69
C SER A 291 16.03 3.72 -19.50
N LYS A 292 15.76 3.68 -20.81
CA LYS A 292 15.98 4.80 -21.75
C LYS A 292 14.80 5.78 -21.82
N LEU A 293 14.05 5.92 -20.72
CA LEU A 293 12.87 6.76 -20.65
C LEU A 293 13.21 8.20 -20.24
N ALA A 294 12.47 9.18 -20.77
CA ALA A 294 12.56 10.57 -20.34
C ALA A 294 12.28 10.70 -18.83
N GLY A 295 11.26 9.99 -18.34
CA GLY A 295 10.94 9.89 -16.91
C GLY A 295 11.99 9.17 -16.05
N ALA A 296 13.03 8.58 -16.63
CA ALA A 296 14.13 7.94 -15.91
C ALA A 296 15.36 8.83 -15.74
N ALA A 297 15.38 10.06 -16.28
CA ALA A 297 16.54 10.95 -16.20
C ALA A 297 16.98 11.23 -14.75
N GLU A 298 16.05 11.53 -13.84
CA GLU A 298 16.33 11.70 -12.40
C GLU A 298 16.91 10.41 -11.80
N ALA A 299 16.26 9.26 -12.02
CA ALA A 299 16.70 7.97 -11.47
C ALA A 299 18.06 7.47 -12.00
N ASN A 300 18.38 7.78 -13.27
CA ASN A 300 19.63 7.41 -13.94
C ASN A 300 20.83 8.24 -13.45
N SER A 301 20.59 9.43 -12.88
CA SER A 301 21.65 10.24 -12.27
C SER A 301 22.27 9.63 -11.01
N PHE A 302 21.55 8.72 -10.34
CA PHE A 302 21.94 8.15 -9.05
C PHE A 302 22.62 6.78 -9.16
N SER A 303 23.68 6.59 -8.37
CA SER A 303 24.42 5.33 -8.26
C SER A 303 23.64 4.24 -7.48
N GLY A 304 22.77 4.63 -6.55
CA GLY A 304 22.00 3.72 -5.71
C GLY A 304 20.94 4.42 -4.87
N TRP A 305 19.99 3.65 -4.33
CA TRP A 305 18.77 4.19 -3.69
C TRP A 305 19.07 5.13 -2.50
N ARG A 306 20.14 4.88 -1.74
CA ARG A 306 20.60 5.74 -0.64
C ARG A 306 21.02 7.14 -1.09
N GLU A 307 21.43 7.30 -2.35
CA GLU A 307 21.78 8.60 -2.92
C GLU A 307 20.52 9.36 -3.34
N CYS A 308 19.60 8.69 -4.03
CA CYS A 308 18.27 9.21 -4.35
C CYS A 308 17.51 9.65 -3.07
N GLU A 309 17.47 8.82 -2.02
CA GLU A 309 16.83 9.19 -0.76
C GLU A 309 17.48 10.42 -0.10
N ARG A 310 18.82 10.47 0.00
CA ARG A 310 19.53 11.64 0.55
C ARG A 310 19.29 12.89 -0.29
N PHE A 311 19.19 12.77 -1.61
CA PHE A 311 18.82 13.86 -2.49
C PHE A 311 17.40 14.34 -2.18
N LEU A 312 16.40 13.46 -2.18
CA LEU A 312 14.99 13.78 -1.89
C LEU A 312 14.81 14.44 -0.51
N VAL A 313 15.52 13.97 0.52
CA VAL A 313 15.47 14.58 1.86
C VAL A 313 16.11 15.98 1.86
N ARG A 314 17.27 16.16 1.21
CA ARG A 314 17.97 17.46 1.15
C ARG A 314 17.23 18.50 0.30
N SER A 315 16.55 18.07 -0.76
CA SER A 315 15.78 18.96 -1.64
C SER A 315 14.35 19.23 -1.15
N GLY A 316 13.95 18.67 0.00
CA GLY A 316 12.59 18.81 0.54
C GLY A 316 11.52 17.98 -0.19
N GLN A 317 11.95 17.05 -1.07
CA GLN A 317 11.10 16.32 -2.01
C GLN A 317 10.66 14.93 -1.51
N SER A 318 11.06 14.53 -0.30
CA SER A 318 10.72 13.24 0.31
C SER A 318 9.21 12.97 0.44
N ASN A 319 8.37 14.00 0.45
CA ASN A 319 6.91 13.91 0.54
C ASN A 319 6.17 14.06 -0.81
N ARG A 320 6.89 14.05 -1.95
CA ARG A 320 6.32 14.18 -3.31
C ARG A 320 5.25 13.11 -3.57
N GLY A 321 3.99 13.51 -3.66
CA GLY A 321 2.85 12.61 -3.87
C GLY A 321 2.29 11.93 -2.62
N TRP A 322 2.73 12.30 -1.40
CA TRP A 322 2.19 11.73 -0.16
C TRP A 322 0.68 11.99 0.01
N PHE A 323 0.25 13.24 -0.20
CA PHE A 323 -1.17 13.63 -0.24
C PHE A 323 -1.61 13.92 -1.68
N PRO A 324 -2.69 13.30 -2.19
CA PRO A 324 -3.18 13.57 -3.55
C PRO A 324 -3.98 14.88 -3.68
N PHE A 325 -4.56 15.39 -2.59
CA PHE A 325 -5.42 16.59 -2.63
C PHE A 325 -4.64 17.88 -2.36
N LEU A 326 -3.87 17.92 -1.27
CA LEU A 326 -3.05 19.07 -0.88
C LEU A 326 -1.57 18.78 -1.21
N ARG A 327 -1.17 19.06 -2.46
CA ARG A 327 0.19 18.83 -2.95
C ARG A 327 1.12 20.01 -2.64
N SER A 328 1.44 20.19 -1.35
CA SER A 328 2.28 21.30 -0.84
C SER A 328 3.77 21.18 -1.14
N HIS A 329 4.22 20.02 -1.65
CA HIS A 329 5.56 19.85 -2.17
C HIS A 329 5.68 20.52 -3.55
N ILE A 330 6.71 21.33 -3.77
CA ILE A 330 7.03 21.99 -5.05
C ILE A 330 8.47 21.72 -5.43
N GLN A 331 8.71 21.45 -6.72
CA GLN A 331 10.04 21.27 -7.26
C GLN A 331 10.74 22.62 -7.42
N ALA A 332 12.05 22.68 -7.14
CA ALA A 332 12.85 23.90 -7.19
C ALA A 332 12.73 24.67 -8.52
N LYS A 333 12.54 23.95 -9.63
CA LYS A 333 12.37 24.48 -10.99
C LYS A 333 11.05 25.25 -11.22
N ASP A 334 10.05 25.03 -10.37
CA ASP A 334 8.69 25.58 -10.50
C ASP A 334 8.39 26.66 -9.45
N LEU A 335 9.36 27.01 -8.58
CA LEU A 335 9.24 28.21 -7.75
C LEU A 335 9.36 29.46 -8.63
N PRO A 336 8.60 30.53 -8.35
CA PRO A 336 8.85 31.83 -8.96
C PRO A 336 10.22 32.37 -8.49
N ASP A 337 10.98 32.92 -9.44
CA ASP A 337 12.27 33.60 -9.23
C ASP A 337 12.17 34.82 -8.29
#